data_AF-A0A951NKJ5-F1
#
_entry.id   AF-A0A951NKJ5-F1
#
_cell.length_a   1.000
_cell.length_b   1.000
_cell.length_c   1.000
_cell.angle_alpha   90.00
_cell.angle_beta   90.00
_cell.angle_gamma   90.00
#
_symmetry.space_group_name_H-M   'P 1'
#
loop_
_entity.id
_entity.type
_entity.pdbx_description
1 polymer ?
#
loop_
_entity_poly.entity_id
_entity_poly.type
_entity_poly.pdbx_seq_one_letter_code
_entity_poly.pdbx_strand_id
1 'polypeptide(L)'
;MATTLEFGQQPTDAEAGAAITPAVTVRAVVTAGVLDPTFEGDVTVAIGTGGGTLSGTKTVTAVDGVATFSDLSIDAAGEGYTLEASADGLTSATSAAFAITPADAS
;
A
#
# COMPACT_ATOMS: atom_id res chain seq x y z
N MET A 1 -13.63 7.20 -15.53
CA MET A 1 -12.59 6.17 -15.58
C MET A 1 -11.37 6.70 -14.86
N ALA A 2 -10.87 5.91 -13.93
CA ALA A 2 -9.70 6.24 -13.13
C ALA A 2 -8.49 6.53 -14.05
N THR A 3 -7.61 7.41 -13.60
CA THR A 3 -6.38 7.77 -14.31
C THR A 3 -5.14 7.65 -13.43
N THR A 4 -5.31 7.70 -12.11
CA THR A 4 -4.24 7.60 -11.13
C THR A 4 -4.70 6.85 -9.88
N LEU A 5 -3.74 6.31 -9.15
CA LEU A 5 -3.95 5.78 -7.82
C LEU A 5 -3.63 6.84 -6.76
N GLU A 6 -4.21 6.69 -5.58
CA GLU A 6 -3.90 7.47 -4.38
C GLU A 6 -3.98 6.58 -3.13
N PHE A 7 -3.07 6.74 -2.18
CA PHE A 7 -3.20 6.08 -0.88
C PHE A 7 -4.30 6.78 -0.07
N GLY A 8 -5.36 6.03 0.26
CA GLY A 8 -6.44 6.47 1.13
C GLY A 8 -6.03 6.40 2.59
N GLN A 9 -5.80 5.18 3.07
CA GLN A 9 -5.09 4.95 4.33
C GLN A 9 -3.63 4.66 4.05
N GLN A 10 -2.77 5.52 4.61
CA GLN A 10 -1.32 5.39 4.51
C GLN A 10 -0.82 4.21 5.36
N PRO A 11 0.28 3.55 4.95
CA PRO A 11 1.03 2.70 5.85
C PRO A 11 1.51 3.51 7.05
N THR A 12 1.55 2.86 8.20
CA THR A 12 2.06 3.40 9.45
C THR A 12 3.25 2.58 9.92
N ASP A 13 3.96 3.11 10.90
CA ASP A 13 5.07 2.39 11.50
C ASP A 13 4.61 1.03 12.05
N ALA A 14 5.45 0.01 11.85
CA ALA A 14 5.17 -1.37 12.26
C ALA A 14 6.44 -2.07 12.71
N GLU A 15 6.29 -3.12 13.49
CA GLU A 15 7.42 -3.99 13.86
C GLU A 15 7.77 -4.95 12.70
N ALA A 16 9.05 -5.30 12.56
CA ALA A 16 9.51 -6.26 11.57
C ALA A 16 8.76 -7.60 11.68
N GLY A 17 8.10 -8.01 10.60
CA GLY A 17 7.26 -9.21 10.54
C GLY A 17 5.84 -9.04 11.07
N ALA A 18 5.52 -7.92 11.75
CA ALA A 18 4.16 -7.60 12.16
C ALA A 18 3.36 -6.96 11.02
N ALA A 19 2.04 -7.15 11.06
CA ALA A 19 1.15 -6.51 10.09
C ALA A 19 1.16 -4.99 10.26
N ILE A 20 1.20 -4.27 9.14
CA ILE A 20 1.04 -2.83 9.08
C ILE A 20 -0.42 -2.51 9.40
N THR A 21 -0.66 -1.93 10.56
CA THR A 21 -2.01 -1.58 11.03
C THR A 21 -2.09 -0.11 11.41
N PRO A 22 -3.15 0.62 10.98
CA PRO A 22 -4.35 0.14 10.28
C PRO A 22 -4.10 -0.32 8.84
N ALA A 23 -5.04 -1.09 8.29
CA ALA A 23 -4.95 -1.62 6.93
C ALA A 23 -4.74 -0.50 5.90
N VAL A 24 -3.80 -0.72 4.99
CA VAL A 24 -3.46 0.21 3.92
C VAL A 24 -4.56 0.18 2.87
N THR A 25 -4.99 1.34 2.37
CA THR A 25 -5.96 1.38 1.26
C THR A 25 -5.44 2.21 0.10
N VAL A 26 -5.71 1.74 -1.11
CA VAL A 26 -5.40 2.44 -2.36
C VAL A 26 -6.70 2.70 -3.10
N ARG A 27 -6.87 3.92 -3.57
CA ARG A 27 -8.06 4.43 -4.23
C ARG A 27 -7.72 4.71 -5.69
N ALA A 28 -8.56 4.25 -6.61
CA ALA A 28 -8.49 4.63 -8.01
C ALA A 28 -9.30 5.91 -8.21
N VAL A 29 -8.65 6.97 -8.69
CA VAL A 29 -9.27 8.29 -8.80
C VAL A 29 -9.24 8.79 -10.25
N VAL A 30 -10.26 9.53 -10.64
CA VAL A 30 -10.35 10.17 -11.97
C VAL A 30 -9.40 11.35 -12.06
N THR A 31 -9.33 12.11 -10.97
CA THR A 31 -8.40 13.21 -10.69
C THR A 31 -8.18 13.27 -9.18
N ALA A 32 -7.18 14.02 -8.71
CA ALA A 32 -6.78 14.00 -7.32
C ALA A 32 -7.97 14.21 -6.37
N GLY A 33 -8.16 13.29 -5.41
CA GLY A 33 -9.26 13.29 -4.45
C GLY A 33 -10.63 12.84 -4.97
N VAL A 34 -10.82 12.63 -6.28
CA VAL A 34 -12.12 12.22 -6.88
C VAL A 34 -12.12 10.73 -7.21
N LEU A 35 -12.66 9.92 -6.29
CA LEU A 35 -12.80 8.47 -6.44
C LEU A 35 -13.59 8.09 -7.69
N ASP A 36 -13.11 7.07 -8.40
CA ASP A 36 -13.90 6.36 -9.40
C ASP A 36 -14.48 5.08 -8.78
N PRO A 37 -15.74 5.08 -8.31
CA PRO A 37 -16.34 3.90 -7.69
C PRO A 37 -16.58 2.76 -8.69
N THR A 38 -16.45 3.00 -9.99
CA THR A 38 -16.66 1.97 -11.03
C THR A 38 -15.37 1.20 -11.37
N PHE A 39 -14.25 1.54 -10.73
CA PHE A 39 -13.00 0.82 -10.94
C PHE A 39 -13.00 -0.50 -10.16
N GLU A 40 -12.89 -1.60 -10.89
CA GLU A 40 -12.83 -2.98 -10.38
C GLU A 40 -11.52 -3.68 -10.79
N GLY A 41 -10.48 -2.92 -11.14
CA GLY A 41 -9.19 -3.47 -11.56
C GLY A 41 -8.33 -3.97 -10.40
N ASP A 42 -7.35 -4.81 -10.72
CA ASP A 42 -6.36 -5.29 -9.75
C ASP A 42 -5.35 -4.18 -9.42
N VAL A 43 -5.17 -3.94 -8.12
CA VAL A 43 -4.13 -3.04 -7.59
C VAL A 43 -3.06 -3.88 -6.93
N THR A 44 -1.82 -3.67 -7.33
CA THR A 44 -0.65 -4.34 -6.74
C THR A 44 0.17 -3.36 -5.92
N VAL A 45 0.63 -3.79 -4.75
CA VAL A 45 1.52 -3.03 -3.87
C VAL A 45 2.88 -3.72 -3.77
N ALA A 46 3.94 -2.93 -3.87
CA ALA A 46 5.32 -3.34 -3.69
C ALA A 46 6.06 -2.36 -2.76
N ILE A 47 7.26 -2.73 -2.33
CA ILE A 47 8.17 -1.78 -1.66
C ILE A 47 8.69 -0.83 -2.73
N GLY A 48 8.47 0.48 -2.53
CA GLY A 48 9.06 1.52 -3.36
C GLY A 48 10.50 1.81 -2.93
N THR A 49 10.67 2.18 -1.66
CA THR A 49 11.97 2.39 -1.01
C THR A 49 12.06 1.53 0.25
N GLY A 50 13.23 0.93 0.48
CA GLY A 50 13.51 0.11 1.66
C GLY A 50 14.20 -1.22 1.32
N GLY A 51 14.31 -2.11 2.31
CA GLY A 51 14.88 -3.44 2.16
C GLY A 51 13.91 -4.56 2.55
N GLY A 52 14.41 -5.78 2.64
CA GLY A 52 13.64 -6.94 3.08
C GLY A 52 12.56 -7.41 2.09
N THR A 53 11.58 -8.10 2.64
CA THR A 53 10.50 -8.77 1.91
C THR A 53 9.16 -8.25 2.38
N LEU A 54 8.39 -7.65 1.46
CA LEU A 54 6.96 -7.44 1.69
C LEU A 54 6.26 -8.80 1.71
N SER A 55 5.42 -9.05 2.71
CA SER A 55 4.60 -10.27 2.84
C SER A 55 3.12 -9.89 2.88
N GLY A 56 2.24 -10.90 2.85
CA GLY A 56 0.78 -10.71 2.80
C GLY A 56 0.22 -10.71 1.38
N THR A 57 -1.02 -10.26 1.25
CA THR A 57 -1.78 -10.17 0.00
C THR A 57 -1.40 -8.90 -0.72
N LYS A 58 -0.55 -9.00 -1.76
CA LYS A 58 0.02 -7.84 -2.45
C LYS A 58 -0.81 -7.33 -3.61
N THR A 59 -1.72 -8.15 -4.13
CA THR A 59 -2.60 -7.81 -5.24
C THR A 59 -4.04 -7.99 -4.77
N VAL A 60 -4.82 -6.92 -4.87
CA VAL A 60 -6.22 -6.88 -4.44
C VAL A 60 -7.04 -6.24 -5.55
N THR A 61 -8.10 -6.93 -5.97
CA THR A 61 -9.12 -6.36 -6.86
C THR A 61 -9.87 -5.26 -6.11
N ALA A 62 -9.93 -4.06 -6.68
CA ALA A 62 -10.63 -2.95 -6.07
C ALA A 62 -12.16 -3.20 -6.02
N VAL A 63 -12.79 -2.78 -4.93
CA VAL A 63 -14.26 -2.77 -4.78
C VAL A 63 -14.68 -1.33 -4.51
N ASP A 64 -15.68 -0.84 -5.27
CA ASP A 64 -16.08 0.57 -5.25
C ASP A 64 -14.88 1.53 -5.44
N GLY A 65 -13.92 1.14 -6.29
CA GLY A 65 -12.70 1.91 -6.56
C GLY A 65 -11.64 1.87 -5.45
N VAL A 66 -11.80 1.02 -4.43
CA VAL A 66 -10.86 0.93 -3.30
C VAL A 66 -10.32 -0.50 -3.16
N ALA A 67 -9.00 -0.63 -3.18
CA ALA A 67 -8.28 -1.84 -2.80
C ALA A 67 -7.81 -1.73 -1.34
N THR A 68 -8.09 -2.74 -0.53
CA THR A 68 -7.74 -2.77 0.90
C THR A 68 -6.76 -3.90 1.18
N PHE A 69 -5.61 -3.55 1.77
CA PHE A 69 -4.52 -4.46 2.09
C PHE A 69 -4.38 -4.57 3.61
N SER A 70 -4.88 -5.67 4.20
CA SER A 70 -5.02 -5.83 5.66
C SER A 70 -3.93 -6.67 6.32
N ASP A 71 -3.08 -7.33 5.53
CA ASP A 71 -2.10 -8.32 5.99
C ASP A 71 -0.66 -8.03 5.52
N LEU A 72 -0.40 -6.81 5.04
CA LEU A 72 0.94 -6.41 4.61
C LEU A 72 1.90 -6.35 5.80
N SER A 73 3.09 -6.92 5.65
CA SER A 73 4.18 -6.83 6.63
C SER A 73 5.54 -6.78 5.93
N ILE A 74 6.56 -6.25 6.61
CA ILE A 74 7.94 -6.19 6.10
C ILE A 74 8.86 -6.83 7.16
N ASP A 75 9.75 -7.73 6.74
CA ASP A 75 10.59 -8.54 7.63
C ASP A 75 11.91 -7.87 8.07
N ALA A 76 12.24 -6.70 7.53
CA ALA A 76 13.49 -6.01 7.78
C ALA A 76 13.28 -4.62 8.39
N ALA A 77 13.90 -4.38 9.54
CA ALA A 77 13.89 -3.09 10.19
C ALA A 77 14.61 -2.01 9.35
N GLY A 78 14.11 -0.79 9.41
CA GLY A 78 14.69 0.39 8.78
C GLY A 78 13.72 1.56 8.75
N GLU A 79 14.22 2.72 8.35
CA GLU A 79 13.47 3.98 8.30
C GLU A 79 13.29 4.45 6.85
N GLY A 80 12.27 5.27 6.61
CA GLY A 80 12.03 5.87 5.30
C GLY A 80 11.46 4.89 4.27
N TYR A 81 10.82 3.81 4.73
CA TYR A 81 10.14 2.87 3.85
C TYR A 81 9.00 3.57 3.12
N THR A 82 8.80 3.21 1.85
CA THR A 82 7.61 3.60 1.09
C THR A 82 7.03 2.37 0.41
N LEU A 83 5.71 2.40 0.21
CA LEU A 83 5.00 1.46 -0.65
C LEU A 83 4.69 2.14 -1.98
N GLU A 84 4.85 1.40 -3.07
CA GLU A 84 4.37 1.79 -4.40
C GLU A 84 3.14 0.97 -4.77
N ALA A 85 2.06 1.64 -5.15
CA ALA A 85 0.85 1.02 -5.66
C ALA A 85 0.74 1.23 -7.16
N SER A 86 0.45 0.16 -7.91
CA SER A 86 0.31 0.17 -9.36
C SER A 86 -0.92 -0.63 -9.81
N ALA A 87 -1.46 -0.25 -10.96
CA ALA A 87 -2.56 -0.92 -11.64
C ALA A 87 -2.45 -0.67 -13.15
N ASP A 88 -2.88 -1.64 -13.96
CA ASP A 88 -2.79 -1.53 -15.42
C ASP A 88 -3.52 -0.29 -15.95
N GLY A 89 -2.81 0.53 -16.72
CA GLY A 89 -3.34 1.74 -17.34
C GLY A 89 -3.53 2.94 -16.39
N LEU A 90 -3.15 2.84 -15.11
CA LEU A 90 -3.17 3.95 -14.16
C LEU A 90 -1.76 4.44 -13.83
N THR A 91 -1.66 5.72 -13.49
CA THR A 91 -0.43 6.27 -12.90
C THR A 91 -0.25 5.70 -11.48
N SER A 92 0.95 5.18 -11.18
CA SER A 92 1.27 4.63 -9.86
C SER A 92 1.32 5.72 -8.79
N ALA A 93 1.16 5.30 -7.53
CA ALA A 93 1.27 6.17 -6.37
C ALA A 93 2.35 5.67 -5.43
N THR A 94 3.06 6.59 -4.78
CA THR A 94 4.00 6.29 -3.70
C THR A 94 3.39 6.76 -2.38
N SER A 95 3.47 5.94 -1.33
CA SER A 95 3.01 6.28 0.00
C SER A 95 3.86 7.36 0.67
N ALA A 96 3.37 7.90 1.78
CA ALA A 96 4.23 8.59 2.73
C ALA A 96 5.28 7.62 3.30
N ALA A 97 6.39 8.19 3.79
CA ALA A 97 7.44 7.41 4.44
C ALA A 97 6.96 6.90 5.80
N PHE A 98 7.32 5.67 6.15
CA PHE A 98 7.08 5.03 7.45
C PHE A 98 8.31 4.22 7.89
N ALA A 99 8.32 3.77 9.14
CA ALA A 99 9.40 2.98 9.72
C ALA A 99 8.99 1.53 9.99
N ILE A 100 9.93 0.62 9.80
CA ILE A 100 9.86 -0.74 10.32
C ILE A 100 10.81 -0.84 11.51
N THR A 101 10.28 -1.02 12.72
CA THR A 101 11.10 -1.17 13.93
C THR A 101 11.59 -2.61 14.08
N PRO A 102 12.77 -2.85 14.66
CA PRO A 102 13.21 -4.22 14.95
C PRO A 102 12.23 -4.93 15.88
N ALA A 103 12.07 -6.24 15.68
CA ALA A 103 11.30 -7.08 16.57
C ALA A 103 11.98 -7.17 17.94
N ASP A 104 11.17 -7.16 19.01
CA ASP A 104 11.69 -7.34 20.36
C ASP A 104 12.33 -8.73 20.50
N ALA A 105 13.58 -8.76 20.97
CA ALA A 105 14.23 -10.01 21.32
C ALA A 105 13.61 -10.55 22.61
N SER A 106 12.91 -11.68 22.53
CA SER A 106 12.35 -12.41 23.68
C SER A 106 13.33 -13.41 24.28
#